data_AF-A0A351TQI2-F1
#
_entry.id   AF-A0A351TQI2-F1
#
_cell.length_a   1.000
_cell.length_b   1.000
_cell.length_c   1.000
_cell.angle_alpha   90.00
_cell.angle_beta   90.00
_cell.angle_gamma   90.00
#
_symmetry.space_group_name_H-M   'P 1'
#
loop_
_entity.id
_entity.type
_entity.pdbx_description
1 polymer ?
#
loop_
_entity_poly.entity_id
_entity_poly.type
_entity_poly.pdbx_seq_one_letter_code
_entity_poly.pdbx_strand_id
1 'polypeptide(L)'
;MPSNFKDTLIRESGLLSLSQGDCDLYLIGQARTITYRQLAATGLHGKTITGGRLSIKKLEKDNYVISRFLPGCGREKYYTLTARGKKRLEKLFGKDFLQKMALQLEKKTSLSQQQLPHRIHTNDIYFAYLASHTLRGLPIWQNEVSYDSEPAVSVPPRSDGLLKTDTCIYYIEQDEGTQGDSALRTKLDRYITQSDVFLGENLKNHSLVFTLHCSPKERPVRRPPYSIYRILLKAIRVWKTLEAQAGCKLNFSGFCDLFEDRSHSCLCHLSINDRAILRNLCRQHPQLSLSEMEQLKHSFLYDSSQEDDRQTEQDSLFRKRLKTRFYALADDRANATLQHRLRQGLRLYVLPNHRLANLLPFSLQEEYHFPEQLRKILFDAGLEELSQWAYTGLGSISDGPGKKYLFRNIFRSGEDIRIIAEDISHDLGGRERVRYYLGSHERAGHILFLLLVSSRKDAGDFLESTRQIRARKENRRVSVCFMDKDAEQPPCPGNHGIYFRKETSAGSLWLPALLEYDAFLSELNLSERRI
;
A
#
# COMPACT_ATOMS: atom_id res chain seq x y z
N MET A 1 -16.15 -0.27 0.06
CA MET A 1 -16.70 -0.71 1.37
C MET A 1 -16.07 0.15 2.47
N PRO A 2 -16.81 0.61 3.49
CA PRO A 2 -16.24 1.35 4.63
C PRO A 2 -15.38 0.44 5.52
N SER A 3 -14.42 1.02 6.26
CA SER A 3 -13.58 0.28 7.23
C SER A 3 -14.41 -0.28 8.39
N ASN A 4 -14.07 -1.49 8.84
CA ASN A 4 -14.69 -2.17 9.99
C ASN A 4 -14.04 -1.81 11.34
N PHE A 5 -13.12 -0.83 11.37
CA PHE A 5 -12.33 -0.50 12.55
C PHE A 5 -13.18 -0.14 13.77
N LYS A 6 -14.15 0.77 13.60
CA LYS A 6 -14.98 1.24 14.72
C LYS A 6 -15.76 0.09 15.35
N ASP A 7 -16.38 -0.75 14.53
CA ASP A 7 -17.21 -1.86 15.01
C ASP A 7 -16.35 -2.94 15.69
N THR A 8 -15.17 -3.19 15.13
CA THR A 8 -14.16 -4.08 15.74
C THR A 8 -13.71 -3.55 17.10
N LEU A 9 -13.43 -2.25 17.21
CA LEU A 9 -13.02 -1.60 18.45
C LEU A 9 -14.12 -1.64 19.51
N ILE A 10 -15.37 -1.35 19.14
CA ILE A 10 -16.54 -1.46 20.03
C ILE A 10 -16.65 -2.89 20.58
N ARG A 11 -16.64 -3.88 19.69
CA ARG A 11 -16.79 -5.29 20.05
C ARG A 11 -15.69 -5.77 20.98
N GLU A 12 -14.43 -5.47 20.69
CA GLU A 12 -13.31 -5.96 21.50
C GLU A 12 -13.08 -5.20 22.81
N SER A 13 -13.48 -3.94 22.87
CA SER A 13 -13.46 -3.16 24.13
C SER A 13 -14.65 -3.44 25.03
N GLY A 14 -15.65 -4.18 24.56
CA GLY A 14 -16.89 -4.43 25.31
C GLY A 14 -17.76 -3.18 25.50
N LEU A 15 -17.55 -2.15 24.68
CA LEU A 15 -18.32 -0.90 24.75
C LEU A 15 -19.60 -1.01 23.92
N LEU A 16 -20.63 -0.24 24.30
CA LEU A 16 -21.89 -0.18 23.54
C LEU A 16 -21.81 0.74 22.33
N SER A 17 -21.04 1.82 22.43
CA SER A 17 -20.85 2.78 21.35
C SER A 17 -19.60 3.61 21.55
N LEU A 18 -19.08 4.15 20.44
CA LEU A 18 -17.96 5.08 20.42
C LEU A 18 -18.29 6.27 19.51
N SER A 19 -17.88 7.47 19.93
CA SER A 19 -17.87 8.62 19.01
C SER A 19 -16.66 8.54 18.09
N GLN A 20 -16.68 9.25 16.95
CA GLN A 20 -15.51 9.31 16.08
C GLN A 20 -14.29 9.88 16.82
N GLY A 21 -14.49 10.89 17.67
CA GLY A 21 -13.42 11.47 18.47
C GLY A 21 -12.79 10.49 19.44
N ASP A 22 -13.55 9.52 19.97
CA ASP A 22 -13.01 8.47 20.84
C ASP A 22 -12.16 7.47 20.04
N CYS A 23 -12.61 7.09 18.84
CA CYS A 23 -11.81 6.28 17.91
C CYS A 23 -10.50 7.00 17.55
N ASP A 24 -10.55 8.30 17.29
CA ASP A 24 -9.39 9.11 16.95
C ASP A 24 -8.39 9.17 18.12
N LEU A 25 -8.89 9.34 19.35
CA LEU A 25 -8.05 9.32 20.54
C LEU A 25 -7.36 7.96 20.71
N TYR A 26 -8.07 6.85 20.47
CA TYR A 26 -7.47 5.52 20.51
C TYR A 26 -6.34 5.38 19.49
N LEU A 27 -6.57 5.80 18.24
CA LEU A 27 -5.55 5.79 17.18
C LEU A 27 -4.32 6.63 17.54
N ILE A 28 -4.53 7.86 18.03
CA ILE A 28 -3.44 8.74 18.48
C ILE A 28 -2.70 8.13 19.68
N GLY A 29 -3.43 7.48 20.59
CA GLY A 29 -2.86 6.80 21.75
C GLY A 29 -1.94 5.65 21.36
N GLN A 30 -2.40 4.78 20.46
CA GLN A 30 -1.62 3.63 19.99
C GLN A 30 -0.38 4.07 19.19
N ALA A 31 -0.56 4.99 18.24
CA ALA A 31 0.53 5.45 17.37
C ALA A 31 1.48 6.45 18.05
N ARG A 32 1.07 7.02 19.20
CA ARG A 32 1.69 8.12 19.97
C ARG A 32 1.77 9.46 19.26
N THR A 33 2.12 9.43 17.98
CA THR A 33 2.25 10.58 17.09
C THR A 33 1.58 10.22 15.77
N ILE A 34 0.74 11.12 15.28
CA ILE A 34 0.07 10.96 14.00
C ILE A 34 -0.02 12.29 13.27
N THR A 35 0.00 12.27 11.94
CA THR A 35 -0.35 13.45 11.15
C THR A 35 -1.80 13.36 10.68
N TYR A 36 -2.39 14.52 10.40
CA TYR A 36 -3.72 14.56 9.80
C TYR A 36 -3.77 13.79 8.46
N ARG A 37 -2.65 13.79 7.72
CA ARG A 37 -2.54 13.12 6.43
C ARG A 37 -2.69 11.60 6.56
N GLN A 38 -2.08 10.99 7.57
CA GLN A 38 -2.19 9.54 7.81
C GLN A 38 -3.63 9.12 8.12
N LEU A 39 -4.31 9.89 8.97
CA LEU A 39 -5.73 9.66 9.27
C LEU A 39 -6.64 9.84 8.06
N ALA A 40 -6.37 10.86 7.25
CA ALA A 40 -7.17 11.14 6.06
C ALA A 40 -6.95 10.09 4.97
N ALA A 41 -5.71 9.68 4.72
CA ALA A 41 -5.35 8.72 3.68
C ALA A 41 -5.96 7.34 3.93
N THR A 42 -6.20 6.99 5.19
CA THR A 42 -6.72 5.68 5.60
C THR A 42 -8.24 5.66 5.74
N GLY A 43 -8.92 6.79 5.63
CA GLY A 43 -10.39 6.88 5.75
C GLY A 43 -10.95 6.52 7.13
N LEU A 44 -10.09 6.21 8.12
CA LEU A 44 -10.47 5.84 9.48
C LEU A 44 -11.17 6.97 10.24
N HIS A 45 -10.90 8.20 9.83
CA HIS A 45 -11.33 9.42 10.49
C HIS A 45 -12.67 9.98 9.99
N GLY A 46 -13.35 9.24 9.09
CA GLY A 46 -14.68 9.56 8.56
C GLY A 46 -14.72 9.78 7.05
N LYS A 47 -15.92 10.11 6.54
CA LYS A 47 -16.21 10.13 5.09
C LYS A 47 -15.58 11.30 4.31
N THR A 48 -15.19 12.39 4.98
CA THR A 48 -14.63 13.57 4.30
C THR A 48 -13.43 14.15 5.02
N ILE A 49 -12.47 14.65 4.25
CA ILE A 49 -11.28 15.32 4.75
C ILE A 49 -11.65 16.58 5.55
N THR A 50 -12.63 17.36 5.11
CA THR A 50 -13.03 18.58 5.81
C THR A 50 -13.65 18.26 7.17
N GLY A 51 -14.56 17.27 7.23
CA GLY A 51 -15.16 16.82 8.49
C GLY A 51 -14.12 16.29 9.45
N GLY A 52 -13.15 15.54 8.95
CA GLY A 52 -12.00 15.08 9.73
C GLY A 52 -11.20 16.22 10.37
N ARG A 53 -10.75 17.20 9.57
CA ARG A 53 -10.00 18.36 10.11
C ARG A 53 -10.76 19.08 11.23
N LEU A 54 -12.08 19.19 11.13
CA LEU A 54 -12.92 19.79 12.16
C LEU A 54 -12.99 18.92 13.42
N SER A 55 -13.04 17.60 13.29
CA SER A 55 -13.02 16.65 14.42
C SER A 55 -11.74 16.80 15.26
N ILE A 56 -10.55 16.76 14.62
CA ILE A 56 -9.29 16.93 15.38
C ILE A 56 -9.19 18.32 16.01
N LYS A 57 -9.62 19.37 15.31
CA LYS A 57 -9.66 20.72 15.88
C LYS A 57 -10.56 20.81 17.12
N LYS A 58 -11.66 20.04 17.14
CA LYS A 58 -12.53 19.95 18.32
C LYS A 58 -11.79 19.26 19.47
N LEU A 59 -11.11 18.13 19.23
CA LEU A 59 -10.30 17.46 20.24
C LEU A 59 -9.17 18.36 20.79
N GLU A 60 -8.58 19.19 19.92
CA GLU A 60 -7.57 20.18 20.30
C GLU A 60 -8.18 21.29 21.18
N LYS A 61 -9.33 21.83 20.79
CA LYS A 61 -10.07 22.84 21.58
C LYS A 61 -10.48 22.31 22.95
N ASP A 62 -10.89 21.04 23.01
CA ASP A 62 -11.28 20.36 24.25
C ASP A 62 -10.07 19.92 25.10
N ASN A 63 -8.84 20.23 24.65
CA ASN A 63 -7.57 19.93 25.32
C ASN A 63 -7.31 18.43 25.50
N TYR A 64 -7.84 17.56 24.62
CA TYR A 64 -7.50 16.13 24.61
C TYR A 64 -6.25 15.82 23.79
N VAL A 65 -5.96 16.64 22.77
CA VAL A 65 -4.78 16.52 21.92
C VAL A 65 -4.05 17.85 21.84
N ILE A 66 -2.74 17.80 21.61
CA ILE A 66 -1.91 18.97 21.29
C ILE A 66 -1.35 18.83 19.88
N SER A 67 -1.40 19.92 19.11
CA SER A 67 -0.81 19.98 17.78
C SER A 67 0.55 20.68 17.81
N ARG A 68 1.48 20.20 16.98
CA ARG A 68 2.78 20.82 16.73
C ARG A 68 3.10 20.71 15.24
N PHE A 69 3.91 21.63 14.72
CA PHE A 69 4.37 21.55 13.33
C PHE A 69 5.49 20.54 13.18
N LEU A 70 5.49 19.79 12.08
CA LEU A 70 6.59 18.91 11.74
C LEU A 70 7.86 19.74 11.49
N PRO A 71 9.01 19.35 12.06
CA PRO A 71 10.29 20.00 11.80
C PRO A 71 10.58 20.03 10.29
N GLY A 72 11.01 21.18 9.76
CA GLY A 72 11.29 21.34 8.33
C GLY A 72 10.06 21.48 7.43
N CYS A 73 8.84 21.26 7.94
CA CYS A 73 7.60 21.43 7.19
C CYS A 73 6.61 22.31 7.95
N GLY A 74 6.65 23.63 7.74
CA GLY A 74 5.76 24.59 8.40
C GLY A 74 4.26 24.46 8.03
N ARG A 75 3.90 23.49 7.19
CA ARG A 75 2.53 23.27 6.70
C ARG A 75 1.88 22.01 7.27
N GLU A 76 2.65 21.07 7.76
CA GLU A 76 2.13 19.80 8.28
C GLU A 76 2.19 19.77 9.80
N LYS A 77 1.07 19.37 10.41
CA LYS A 77 0.94 19.22 11.86
C LYS A 77 0.92 17.75 12.23
N TYR A 78 1.54 17.45 13.35
CA TYR A 78 1.37 16.20 14.06
C TYR A 78 0.63 16.42 15.38
N TYR A 79 -0.03 15.38 15.85
CA TYR A 79 -0.88 15.38 17.04
C TYR A 79 -0.42 14.33 18.02
N THR A 80 -0.47 14.68 19.31
CA THR A 80 -0.16 13.78 20.43
C THR A 80 -1.19 13.97 21.54
N LEU A 81 -1.39 12.95 22.38
CA LEU A 81 -2.32 13.03 23.50
C LEU A 81 -1.81 13.95 24.62
N THR A 82 -2.69 14.77 25.17
CA THR A 82 -2.45 15.48 26.43
C THR A 82 -2.69 14.54 27.62
N ALA A 83 -2.31 14.95 28.83
CA ALA A 83 -2.66 14.21 30.05
C ALA A 83 -4.19 14.01 30.20
N ARG A 84 -5.00 14.99 29.78
CA ARG A 84 -6.46 14.88 29.76
C ARG A 84 -6.94 13.85 28.73
N GLY A 85 -6.32 13.82 27.54
CA GLY A 85 -6.57 12.79 26.52
C GLY A 85 -6.30 11.38 27.02
N LYS A 86 -5.15 11.17 27.68
CA LYS A 86 -4.77 9.88 28.28
C LYS A 86 -5.78 9.41 29.34
N LYS A 87 -6.15 10.28 30.28
CA LYS A 87 -7.17 9.98 31.30
C LYS A 87 -8.54 9.64 30.70
N ARG A 88 -8.91 10.29 29.57
CA ARG A 88 -10.15 9.95 28.86
C ARG A 88 -10.11 8.53 28.30
N LEU A 89 -8.99 8.12 27.69
CA LEU A 89 -8.82 6.76 27.18
C LEU A 89 -8.86 5.72 28.30
N GLU A 90 -8.15 5.96 29.40
CA GLU A 90 -8.17 5.08 30.58
C GLU A 90 -9.57 4.88 31.13
N LYS A 91 -10.34 5.97 31.25
CA LYS A 91 -11.72 5.92 31.72
C LYS A 91 -12.65 5.20 30.75
N LEU A 92 -12.42 5.36 29.45
CA LEU A 92 -13.31 4.83 28.42
C LEU A 92 -13.09 3.34 28.17
N PHE A 93 -11.84 2.91 28.04
CA PHE A 93 -11.50 1.54 27.65
C PHE A 93 -11.15 0.63 28.84
N GLY A 94 -10.84 1.20 30.01
CA GLY A 94 -10.38 0.44 31.17
C GLY A 94 -8.94 -0.04 31.03
N LYS A 95 -8.31 -0.37 32.16
CA LYS A 95 -6.87 -0.75 32.20
C LYS A 95 -6.61 -2.09 31.50
N ASP A 96 -7.48 -3.07 31.69
CA ASP A 96 -7.27 -4.43 31.17
C ASP A 96 -7.23 -4.46 29.64
N PHE A 97 -8.16 -3.76 28.99
CA PHE A 97 -8.17 -3.64 27.53
C PHE A 97 -6.94 -2.88 27.01
N LEU A 98 -6.58 -1.76 27.65
CA LEU A 98 -5.41 -0.99 27.23
C LEU A 98 -4.11 -1.79 27.41
N GLN A 99 -4.01 -2.60 28.46
CA GLN A 99 -2.88 -3.51 28.68
C GLN A 99 -2.86 -4.63 27.64
N LYS A 100 -4.01 -5.25 27.33
CA LYS A 100 -4.14 -6.23 26.23
C LYS A 100 -3.63 -5.67 24.91
N MET A 101 -3.99 -4.43 24.58
CA MET A 101 -3.57 -3.74 23.36
C MET A 101 -2.14 -3.18 23.42
N ALA A 102 -1.40 -3.42 24.51
CA ALA A 102 -0.09 -2.88 24.78
C ALA A 102 0.01 -1.35 24.63
N LEU A 103 -1.06 -0.64 24.98
CA LEU A 103 -1.18 0.80 24.79
C LEU A 103 -0.43 1.53 25.91
N GLN A 104 0.83 1.87 25.64
CA GLN A 104 1.73 2.52 26.60
C GLN A 104 1.46 4.04 26.71
N LEU A 105 0.42 4.42 27.45
CA LEU A 105 0.02 5.82 27.65
C LEU A 105 1.09 6.65 28.38
N GLU A 106 1.86 6.06 29.30
CA GLU A 106 2.80 6.79 30.14
C GLU A 106 4.15 7.06 29.46
N LYS A 107 4.54 6.25 28.46
CA LYS A 107 5.83 6.41 27.75
C LYS A 107 5.85 7.76 27.04
N LYS A 108 6.83 8.61 27.39
CA LYS A 108 7.04 9.89 26.72
C LYS A 108 7.51 9.64 25.29
N THR A 109 6.91 10.34 24.34
CA THR A 109 7.43 10.39 22.96
C THR A 109 8.81 11.03 23.01
N SER A 110 9.88 10.31 22.65
CA SER A 110 11.19 10.96 22.58
C SER A 110 11.20 11.90 21.37
N LEU A 111 11.67 13.14 21.55
CA LEU A 111 11.37 14.28 20.69
C LEU A 111 12.49 14.62 19.69
N SER A 112 13.41 13.70 19.37
CA SER A 112 14.46 14.03 18.40
C SER A 112 13.81 14.33 17.04
N GLN A 113 14.18 15.47 16.45
CA GLN A 113 13.55 15.98 15.22
C GLN A 113 13.71 15.00 14.04
N GLN A 114 14.77 14.19 14.04
CA GLN A 114 15.07 13.21 12.99
C GLN A 114 14.27 11.91 13.13
N GLN A 115 13.93 11.48 14.35
CA GLN A 115 13.17 10.23 14.55
C GLN A 115 11.66 10.40 14.32
N LEU A 116 11.16 11.64 14.36
CA LEU A 116 9.72 11.89 14.29
C LEU A 116 9.11 11.54 12.92
N PRO A 117 9.65 12.00 11.77
CA PRO A 117 9.15 11.58 10.46
C PRO A 117 9.26 10.06 10.26
N HIS A 118 10.39 9.48 10.67
CA HIS A 118 10.63 8.03 10.59
C HIS A 118 9.55 7.22 11.32
N ARG A 119 9.19 7.61 12.55
CA ARG A 119 8.08 6.96 13.29
C ARG A 119 6.73 7.16 12.65
N ILE A 120 6.47 8.37 12.16
CA ILE A 120 5.24 8.67 11.44
C ILE A 120 5.12 7.71 10.28
N HIS A 121 6.14 7.59 9.42
CA HIS A 121 6.11 6.67 8.29
C HIS A 121 6.06 5.19 8.70
N THR A 122 6.70 4.82 9.82
CA THR A 122 6.57 3.47 10.39
C THR A 122 5.10 3.15 10.73
N ASN A 123 4.33 4.11 11.24
CA ASN A 123 2.91 3.90 11.57
C ASN A 123 2.01 3.73 10.34
N ASP A 124 2.47 4.05 9.12
CA ASP A 124 1.63 3.98 7.91
C ASP A 124 1.07 2.57 7.69
N ILE A 125 1.85 1.52 8.00
CA ILE A 125 1.39 0.13 7.86
C ILE A 125 0.29 -0.23 8.86
N TYR A 126 0.40 0.24 10.10
CA TYR A 126 -0.62 0.02 11.12
C TYR A 126 -1.96 0.64 10.70
N PHE A 127 -1.94 1.89 10.21
CA PHE A 127 -3.16 2.54 9.74
C PHE A 127 -3.71 1.90 8.48
N ALA A 128 -2.85 1.51 7.53
CA ALA A 128 -3.28 0.82 6.31
C ALA A 128 -3.96 -0.52 6.63
N TYR A 129 -3.45 -1.25 7.63
CA TYR A 129 -4.07 -2.49 8.11
C TYR A 129 -5.45 -2.23 8.75
N LEU A 130 -5.55 -1.27 9.67
CA LEU A 130 -6.82 -0.92 10.32
C LEU A 130 -7.88 -0.40 9.34
N ALA A 131 -7.45 0.26 8.27
CA ALA A 131 -8.35 0.74 7.22
C ALA A 131 -9.01 -0.39 6.43
N SER A 132 -8.50 -1.62 6.54
CA SER A 132 -9.03 -2.77 5.81
C SER A 132 -10.50 -3.04 6.14
N HIS A 133 -11.25 -3.39 5.10
CA HIS A 133 -12.61 -3.92 5.23
C HIS A 133 -12.61 -5.38 5.71
N THR A 134 -11.49 -6.10 5.61
CA THR A 134 -11.34 -7.48 6.10
C THR A 134 -10.92 -7.55 7.56
N LEU A 135 -10.74 -6.41 8.25
CA LEU A 135 -10.30 -6.37 9.64
C LEU A 135 -11.27 -7.19 10.52
N ARG A 136 -10.77 -8.32 11.04
CA ARG A 136 -11.53 -9.22 11.92
C ARG A 136 -11.24 -8.99 13.39
N GLY A 137 -10.04 -8.53 13.74
CA GLY A 137 -9.63 -8.25 15.10
C GLY A 137 -8.63 -7.10 15.15
N LEU A 138 -8.52 -6.45 16.30
CA LEU A 138 -7.55 -5.39 16.53
C LEU A 138 -6.15 -5.99 16.68
N PRO A 139 -5.15 -5.50 15.93
CA PRO A 139 -3.79 -5.97 16.11
C PRO A 139 -3.16 -5.29 17.32
N ILE A 140 -2.20 -5.95 17.94
CA ILE A 140 -1.31 -5.32 18.90
C ILE A 140 -0.24 -4.56 18.10
N TRP A 141 -0.16 -3.24 18.31
CA TRP A 141 0.87 -2.39 17.68
C TRP A 141 1.81 -1.81 18.73
N GLN A 142 3.11 -2.01 18.55
CA GLN A 142 4.13 -1.45 19.45
C GLN A 142 5.18 -0.69 18.65
N ASN A 143 5.33 0.60 18.98
CA ASN A 143 6.41 1.43 18.47
C ASN A 143 7.66 1.30 19.34
N GLU A 144 8.80 1.07 18.70
CA GLU A 144 10.12 0.97 19.33
C GLU A 144 10.15 -0.10 20.44
N VAL A 145 10.04 -1.36 20.02
CA VAL A 145 10.16 -2.52 20.91
C VAL A 145 11.51 -2.42 21.64
N SER A 146 11.45 -2.43 22.96
CA SER A 146 12.61 -2.18 23.83
C SER A 146 13.42 -3.46 24.00
N TYR A 147 14.70 -3.33 24.37
CA TYR A 147 15.45 -4.47 24.91
C TYR A 147 14.81 -4.81 26.25
N ASP A 148 14.13 -5.94 26.37
CA ASP A 148 13.89 -6.46 27.71
C ASP A 148 15.23 -6.95 28.25
N SER A 149 15.59 -6.45 29.42
CA SER A 149 16.86 -6.71 30.10
C SER A 149 16.90 -8.04 30.85
N GLU A 150 15.84 -8.86 30.78
CA GLU A 150 15.78 -10.14 31.48
C GLU A 150 15.96 -11.33 30.53
N PRO A 151 16.92 -12.23 30.80
CA PRO A 151 17.14 -13.42 29.99
C PRO A 151 16.19 -14.53 30.46
N ALA A 152 14.97 -14.52 29.96
CA ALA A 152 14.11 -15.70 29.98
C ALA A 152 13.18 -15.65 28.76
N VAL A 153 13.44 -16.56 27.80
CA VAL A 153 12.75 -16.71 26.51
C VAL A 153 13.18 -15.66 25.46
N SER A 154 13.38 -16.12 24.22
CA SER A 154 13.89 -15.37 23.07
C SER A 154 13.32 -13.94 22.96
N VAL A 155 14.11 -12.95 23.37
CA VAL A 155 13.72 -11.54 23.32
C VAL A 155 13.43 -11.16 21.85
N PRO A 156 12.28 -10.53 21.54
CA PRO A 156 11.97 -10.13 20.18
C PRO A 156 13.03 -9.14 19.67
N PRO A 157 13.58 -9.35 18.46
CA PRO A 157 14.58 -8.45 17.90
C PRO A 157 14.03 -7.03 17.80
N ARG A 158 14.87 -6.04 18.16
CA ARG A 158 14.51 -4.62 18.07
C ARG A 158 14.10 -4.26 16.64
N SER A 159 12.87 -3.78 16.49
CA SER A 159 12.32 -3.22 15.25
C SER A 159 11.82 -1.77 15.46
N ASP A 160 11.58 -1.05 14.36
CA ASP A 160 10.98 0.29 14.42
C ASP A 160 9.50 0.20 14.85
N GLY A 161 8.79 -0.80 14.34
CA GLY A 161 7.43 -1.16 14.76
C GLY A 161 7.22 -2.67 14.83
N LEU A 162 6.28 -3.10 15.67
CA LEU A 162 5.86 -4.49 15.78
C LEU A 162 4.34 -4.55 15.66
N LEU A 163 3.87 -5.25 14.64
CA LEU A 163 2.46 -5.54 14.42
C LEU A 163 2.23 -7.02 14.72
N LYS A 164 1.42 -7.32 15.73
CA LYS A 164 1.03 -8.70 16.07
C LYS A 164 -0.45 -8.89 15.81
N THR A 165 -0.75 -9.86 14.96
CA THR A 165 -2.10 -10.32 14.62
C THR A 165 -2.36 -11.67 15.30
N ASP A 166 -3.54 -12.25 15.07
CA ASP A 166 -3.86 -13.59 15.57
C ASP A 166 -3.05 -14.70 14.89
N THR A 167 -2.50 -14.42 13.70
CA THR A 167 -1.84 -15.42 12.85
C THR A 167 -0.34 -15.22 12.71
N CYS A 168 0.16 -13.98 12.84
CA CYS A 168 1.56 -13.68 12.57
C CYS A 168 2.08 -12.47 13.37
N ILE A 169 3.40 -12.45 13.57
CA ILE A 169 4.14 -11.31 14.12
C ILE A 169 4.97 -10.68 13.01
N TYR A 170 4.73 -9.41 12.73
CA TYR A 170 5.41 -8.62 11.70
C TYR A 170 6.36 -7.62 12.35
N TYR A 171 7.65 -7.81 12.09
CA TYR A 171 8.70 -6.87 12.44
C TYR A 171 8.81 -5.83 11.33
N ILE A 172 8.58 -4.56 11.66
CA ILE A 172 8.56 -3.45 10.70
C ILE A 172 9.84 -2.62 10.86
N GLU A 173 10.55 -2.43 9.76
CA GLU A 173 11.75 -1.60 9.65
C GLU A 173 11.49 -0.50 8.63
N GLN A 174 11.60 0.76 9.03
CA GLN A 174 11.40 1.88 8.13
C GLN A 174 12.73 2.26 7.44
N ASP A 175 12.67 2.53 6.13
CA ASP A 175 13.77 3.07 5.32
C ASP A 175 13.29 4.34 4.59
N GLU A 176 13.84 5.48 5.00
CA GLU A 176 13.59 6.80 4.39
C GLU A 176 14.41 7.02 3.10
N GLY A 177 15.02 5.97 2.55
CA GLY A 177 15.84 6.00 1.34
C GLY A 177 17.27 6.48 1.56
N THR A 178 17.65 6.80 2.81
CA THR A 178 18.96 7.36 3.18
C THR A 178 19.91 6.34 3.80
N GLN A 179 19.42 5.15 4.17
CA GLN A 179 20.25 4.15 4.86
C GLN A 179 21.30 3.55 3.91
N GLY A 180 22.54 3.43 4.37
CA GLY A 180 23.63 2.75 3.65
C GLY A 180 23.55 1.21 3.75
N ASP A 181 24.36 0.51 2.96
CA ASP A 181 24.37 -0.97 2.94
C ASP A 181 24.75 -1.57 4.30
N SER A 182 25.70 -0.95 5.00
CA SER A 182 26.12 -1.38 6.35
C SER A 182 24.95 -1.34 7.33
N ALA A 183 24.16 -0.27 7.34
CA ALA A 183 23.01 -0.12 8.21
C ALA A 183 21.93 -1.17 7.92
N LEU A 184 21.65 -1.44 6.64
CA LEU A 184 20.70 -2.49 6.24
C LEU A 184 21.19 -3.88 6.65
N ARG A 185 22.47 -4.19 6.44
CA ARG A 185 23.08 -5.46 6.88
C ARG A 185 22.98 -5.62 8.39
N THR A 186 23.30 -4.59 9.18
CA THR A 186 23.17 -4.63 10.64
C THR A 186 21.71 -4.78 11.09
N LYS A 187 20.74 -4.21 10.37
CA LYS A 187 19.31 -4.47 10.62
C LYS A 187 19.00 -5.94 10.40
N LEU A 188 19.36 -6.51 9.25
CA LEU A 188 19.07 -7.91 8.92
C LEU A 188 19.78 -8.90 9.84
N ASP A 189 21.06 -8.68 10.14
CA ASP A 189 21.87 -9.60 10.94
C ASP A 189 21.27 -9.84 12.35
N ARG A 190 20.61 -8.81 12.91
CA ARG A 190 19.85 -8.93 14.16
C ARG A 190 18.76 -10.01 14.11
N TYR A 191 18.08 -10.13 12.98
CA TYR A 191 17.01 -11.11 12.80
C TYR A 191 17.54 -12.47 12.35
N ILE A 192 18.53 -12.47 11.47
CA ILE A 192 18.99 -13.66 10.75
C ILE A 192 20.01 -14.48 11.54
N THR A 193 20.88 -13.80 12.28
CA THR A 193 22.04 -14.40 12.96
C THR A 193 21.93 -14.29 14.48
N GLN A 194 21.41 -13.16 14.98
CA GLN A 194 21.39 -12.84 16.41
C GLN A 194 20.07 -13.21 17.11
N SER A 195 19.12 -13.81 16.39
CA SER A 195 17.83 -14.20 16.95
C SER A 195 17.30 -15.51 16.34
N ASP A 196 16.46 -16.21 17.10
CA ASP A 196 15.89 -17.50 16.67
C ASP A 196 14.54 -17.37 15.96
N VAL A 197 14.05 -16.13 15.73
CA VAL A 197 12.69 -15.89 15.22
C VAL A 197 12.47 -16.40 13.80
N PHE A 198 13.53 -16.57 13.02
CA PHE A 198 13.47 -17.11 11.65
C PHE A 198 14.14 -18.48 11.52
N LEU A 199 14.09 -19.28 12.59
CA LEU A 199 14.63 -20.65 12.65
C LEU A 199 13.51 -21.69 12.81
N GLY A 200 13.69 -22.85 12.19
CA GLY A 200 12.80 -24.01 12.36
C GLY A 200 11.33 -23.69 12.06
N GLU A 201 10.44 -24.20 12.91
CA GLU A 201 8.99 -24.01 12.77
C GLU A 201 8.54 -22.56 13.03
N ASN A 202 9.33 -21.74 13.76
CA ASN A 202 8.98 -20.35 14.07
C ASN A 202 8.87 -19.49 12.80
N LEU A 203 9.58 -19.85 11.74
CA LEU A 203 9.62 -19.11 10.48
C LEU A 203 8.22 -18.92 9.84
N LYS A 204 7.25 -19.79 10.15
CA LYS A 204 5.85 -19.66 9.70
C LYS A 204 5.06 -18.60 10.47
N ASN A 205 5.49 -18.22 11.67
CA ASN A 205 4.79 -17.32 12.58
C ASN A 205 5.32 -15.87 12.53
N HIS A 206 6.44 -15.65 11.83
CA HIS A 206 7.11 -14.36 11.78
C HIS A 206 7.27 -13.86 10.34
N SER A 207 7.27 -12.53 10.18
CA SER A 207 7.59 -11.83 8.93
C SER A 207 8.43 -10.60 9.21
N LEU A 208 9.40 -10.31 8.35
CA LEU A 208 10.15 -9.07 8.36
C LEU A 208 9.68 -8.19 7.20
N VAL A 209 9.32 -6.94 7.48
CA VAL A 209 8.79 -6.00 6.50
C VAL A 209 9.60 -4.71 6.56
N PHE A 210 10.25 -4.38 5.44
CA PHE A 210 10.85 -3.07 5.24
C PHE A 210 9.82 -2.15 4.57
N THR A 211 9.45 -1.06 5.22
CA THR A 211 8.59 -0.03 4.64
C THR A 211 9.44 1.13 4.13
N LEU A 212 9.27 1.49 2.87
CA LEU A 212 10.08 2.50 2.18
C LEU A 212 9.28 3.77 1.95
N HIS A 213 9.68 4.84 2.61
CA HIS A 213 9.17 6.17 2.31
C HIS A 213 10.01 6.83 1.22
N CYS A 214 9.42 7.01 0.04
CA CYS A 214 10.04 7.71 -1.08
C CYS A 214 9.48 9.14 -1.14
N SER A 215 10.28 10.13 -0.80
CA SER A 215 9.89 11.54 -0.95
C SER A 215 10.12 12.00 -2.40
N PRO A 216 9.06 12.30 -3.17
CA PRO A 216 9.20 12.83 -4.53
C PRO A 216 9.79 14.25 -4.47
N LYS A 217 10.53 14.66 -5.50
CA LYS A 217 11.04 16.03 -5.56
C LYS A 217 9.85 16.97 -5.74
N GLU A 218 9.60 17.84 -4.76
CA GLU A 218 8.56 18.86 -4.90
C GLU A 218 8.94 19.81 -6.05
N ARG A 219 8.30 19.64 -7.23
CA ARG A 219 8.37 20.65 -8.28
C ARG A 219 7.65 21.90 -7.75
N PRO A 220 8.21 23.11 -7.93
CA PRO A 220 7.55 24.33 -7.48
C PRO A 220 6.19 24.45 -8.16
N VAL A 221 5.12 24.22 -7.40
CA VAL A 221 3.76 24.33 -7.91
C VAL A 221 3.48 25.81 -8.15
N ARG A 222 3.47 26.24 -9.42
CA ARG A 222 2.83 27.51 -9.81
C ARG A 222 1.33 27.31 -9.61
N ARG A 223 0.84 27.49 -8.39
CA ARG A 223 -0.57 27.29 -8.04
C ARG A 223 -1.40 28.47 -8.57
N PRO A 224 -2.36 28.27 -9.48
CA PRO A 224 -3.45 29.21 -9.61
C PRO A 224 -4.27 29.15 -8.31
N PRO A 225 -4.61 30.29 -7.67
CA PRO A 225 -5.33 30.26 -6.41
C PRO A 225 -6.74 29.66 -6.59
N TYR A 226 -7.11 28.65 -5.79
CA TYR A 226 -8.48 28.06 -5.77
C TYR A 226 -9.58 29.10 -5.48
N SER A 227 -9.23 30.24 -4.89
CA SER A 227 -10.14 31.37 -4.76
C SER A 227 -10.61 31.89 -6.13
N ILE A 228 -9.76 31.87 -7.16
CA ILE A 228 -10.14 32.23 -8.53
C ILE A 228 -11.19 31.25 -9.06
N TYR A 229 -11.02 29.94 -8.91
CA TYR A 229 -12.04 28.95 -9.29
C TYR A 229 -13.43 29.28 -8.70
N ARG A 230 -13.49 29.61 -7.41
CA ARG A 230 -14.73 30.01 -6.74
C ARG A 230 -15.32 31.32 -7.29
N ILE A 231 -14.46 32.28 -7.63
CA ILE A 231 -14.88 33.55 -8.24
C ILE A 231 -15.44 33.30 -9.64
N LEU A 232 -14.80 32.44 -10.45
CA LEU A 232 -15.28 32.07 -11.79
C LEU A 232 -16.64 31.35 -11.72
N LEU A 233 -16.87 30.46 -10.74
CA LEU A 233 -18.18 29.83 -10.55
C LEU A 233 -19.29 30.86 -10.28
N LYS A 234 -19.01 31.87 -9.44
CA LYS A 234 -19.95 32.97 -9.19
C LYS A 234 -20.18 33.80 -10.45
N ALA A 235 -19.09 34.18 -11.13
CA ALA A 235 -19.13 34.99 -12.33
C ALA A 235 -19.93 34.31 -13.46
N ILE A 236 -19.70 33.02 -13.72
CA ILE A 236 -20.44 32.23 -14.72
C ILE A 236 -21.94 32.23 -14.41
N ARG A 237 -22.32 32.10 -13.13
CA ARG A 237 -23.72 32.13 -12.72
C ARG A 237 -24.37 33.48 -13.01
N VAL A 238 -23.67 34.57 -12.68
CA VAL A 238 -24.13 35.93 -12.92
C VAL A 238 -24.18 36.25 -14.42
N TRP A 239 -23.15 35.84 -15.18
CA TRP A 239 -23.06 36.02 -16.63
C TRP A 239 -24.21 35.29 -17.34
N LYS A 240 -24.53 34.04 -16.98
CA LYS A 240 -25.70 33.33 -17.49
C LYS A 240 -27.00 34.10 -17.29
N THR A 241 -27.18 34.67 -16.11
CA THR A 241 -28.38 35.47 -15.80
C THR A 241 -28.43 36.76 -16.62
N LEU A 242 -27.29 37.40 -16.86
CA LEU A 242 -27.21 38.61 -17.68
C LEU A 242 -27.50 38.35 -19.16
N GLU A 243 -26.93 37.31 -19.76
CA GLU A 243 -27.23 36.95 -21.16
C GLU A 243 -28.71 36.59 -21.34
N ALA A 244 -29.31 35.91 -20.35
CA ALA A 244 -30.73 35.62 -20.36
C ALA A 244 -31.62 36.88 -20.23
N GLN A 245 -31.19 37.90 -19.49
CA GLN A 245 -31.90 39.17 -19.33
C GLN A 245 -31.71 40.11 -20.52
N ALA A 246 -30.52 40.15 -21.10
CA ALA A 246 -30.17 41.04 -22.22
C ALA A 246 -30.55 40.46 -23.60
N GLY A 247 -30.80 39.15 -23.69
CA GLY A 247 -31.17 38.48 -24.95
C GLY A 247 -30.03 38.41 -25.97
N CYS A 248 -28.79 38.72 -25.57
CA CYS A 248 -27.60 38.69 -26.41
C CYS A 248 -26.46 37.95 -25.71
N LYS A 249 -25.53 37.38 -26.50
CA LYS A 249 -24.31 36.77 -25.98
C LYS A 249 -23.26 37.83 -25.74
N LEU A 250 -22.59 37.75 -24.59
CA LEU A 250 -21.51 38.65 -24.21
C LEU A 250 -20.16 37.92 -24.35
N ASN A 251 -19.11 38.69 -24.64
CA ASN A 251 -17.74 38.26 -24.43
C ASN A 251 -17.25 38.76 -23.05
N PHE A 252 -16.07 38.30 -22.61
CA PHE A 252 -15.60 38.57 -21.25
C PHE A 252 -15.39 40.06 -20.97
N SER A 253 -14.92 40.83 -21.96
CA SER A 253 -14.88 42.29 -21.87
C SER A 253 -16.26 42.89 -21.67
N GLY A 254 -17.23 42.51 -22.51
CA GLY A 254 -18.60 43.02 -22.43
C GLY A 254 -19.26 42.68 -21.09
N PHE A 255 -18.98 41.51 -20.51
CA PHE A 255 -19.43 41.16 -19.17
C PHE A 255 -18.77 42.02 -18.07
N CYS A 256 -17.48 42.33 -18.18
CA CYS A 256 -16.76 43.12 -17.18
C CYS A 256 -17.09 44.62 -17.24
N ASP A 257 -17.44 45.14 -18.41
CA ASP A 257 -17.83 46.54 -18.60
C ASP A 257 -19.15 46.86 -17.88
N LEU A 258 -20.04 45.88 -17.78
CA LEU A 258 -21.32 45.99 -17.06
C LEU A 258 -21.14 46.13 -15.53
N PHE A 259 -19.95 45.92 -14.97
CA PHE A 259 -19.73 46.05 -13.52
C PHE A 259 -19.95 47.46 -12.98
N GLU A 260 -19.89 48.48 -13.84
CA GLU A 260 -20.13 49.88 -13.48
C GLU A 260 -21.60 50.27 -13.61
N ASP A 261 -22.38 49.46 -14.32
CA ASP A 261 -23.81 49.65 -14.47
C ASP A 261 -24.58 49.12 -13.25
N ARG A 262 -25.30 50.02 -12.58
CA ARG A 262 -26.09 49.69 -11.39
C ARG A 262 -27.49 49.16 -11.72
N SER A 263 -27.87 49.14 -12.99
CA SER A 263 -29.20 48.70 -13.43
C SER A 263 -29.44 47.19 -13.29
N HIS A 264 -28.37 46.38 -13.24
CA HIS A 264 -28.47 44.92 -13.13
C HIS A 264 -28.34 44.41 -11.70
N SER A 265 -29.47 44.03 -11.09
CA SER A 265 -29.54 43.52 -9.72
C SER A 265 -28.67 42.27 -9.47
N CYS A 266 -28.50 41.40 -10.45
CA CYS A 266 -27.70 40.17 -10.34
C CYS A 266 -26.19 40.43 -10.12
N LEU A 267 -25.68 41.62 -10.49
CA LEU A 267 -24.28 42.01 -10.26
C LEU A 267 -23.95 42.23 -8.78
N CYS A 268 -24.95 42.40 -7.89
CA CYS A 268 -24.72 42.53 -6.44
C CYS A 268 -24.09 41.28 -5.81
N HIS A 269 -24.18 40.12 -6.48
CA HIS A 269 -23.59 38.87 -6.04
C HIS A 269 -22.07 38.78 -6.26
N LEU A 270 -21.48 39.76 -6.97
CA LEU A 270 -20.03 39.91 -7.15
C LEU A 270 -19.51 41.04 -6.27
N SER A 271 -18.65 40.73 -5.30
CA SER A 271 -18.02 41.72 -4.44
C SER A 271 -17.03 42.61 -5.23
N ILE A 272 -16.63 43.74 -4.66
CA ILE A 272 -15.63 44.64 -5.26
C ILE A 272 -14.32 43.89 -5.57
N ASN A 273 -13.91 42.98 -4.66
CA ASN A 273 -12.72 42.16 -4.85
C ASN A 273 -12.90 41.13 -5.97
N ASP A 274 -14.07 40.49 -6.06
CA ASP A 274 -14.38 39.55 -7.15
C ASP A 274 -14.29 40.26 -8.52
N ARG A 275 -14.88 41.46 -8.62
CA ARG A 275 -14.85 42.29 -9.84
C ARG A 275 -13.43 42.70 -10.24
N ALA A 276 -12.59 43.09 -9.28
CA ALA A 276 -11.19 43.44 -9.54
C ALA A 276 -10.38 42.25 -10.09
N ILE A 277 -10.59 41.06 -9.52
CA ILE A 277 -9.94 39.82 -9.97
C ILE A 277 -10.42 39.42 -11.37
N LEU A 278 -11.73 39.53 -11.65
CA LEU A 278 -12.30 39.26 -12.96
C LEU A 278 -11.79 40.22 -14.04
N ARG A 279 -11.67 41.53 -13.74
CA ARG A 279 -11.07 42.51 -14.66
C ARG A 279 -9.62 42.18 -14.98
N ASN A 280 -8.83 41.74 -14.00
CA ASN A 280 -7.45 41.32 -14.23
C ASN A 280 -7.35 40.05 -15.10
N LEU A 281 -8.27 39.10 -14.93
CA LEU A 281 -8.35 37.92 -15.82
C LEU A 281 -8.84 38.29 -17.22
N CYS A 282 -9.79 39.21 -17.33
CA CYS A 282 -10.31 39.71 -18.60
C CYS A 282 -9.22 40.41 -19.43
N ARG A 283 -8.25 41.09 -18.80
CA ARG A 283 -7.09 41.66 -19.51
C ARG A 283 -6.26 40.61 -20.22
N GLN A 284 -6.20 39.39 -19.69
CA GLN A 284 -5.44 38.28 -20.27
C GLN A 284 -6.25 37.52 -21.33
N HIS A 285 -7.58 37.50 -21.20
CA HIS A 285 -8.46 36.74 -22.07
C HIS A 285 -9.76 37.51 -22.43
N PRO A 286 -9.68 38.65 -23.12
CA PRO A 286 -10.83 39.55 -23.26
C PRO A 286 -11.98 39.00 -24.11
N GLN A 287 -11.68 38.08 -25.03
CA GLN A 287 -12.63 37.56 -26.01
C GLN A 287 -13.31 36.26 -25.61
N LEU A 288 -13.11 35.77 -24.38
CA LEU A 288 -13.74 34.51 -23.96
C LEU A 288 -15.26 34.62 -24.00
N SER A 289 -15.89 33.61 -24.59
CA SER A 289 -17.31 33.34 -24.44
C SER A 289 -17.60 32.70 -23.08
N LEU A 290 -18.88 32.69 -22.69
CA LEU A 290 -19.33 32.00 -21.48
C LEU A 290 -18.93 30.51 -21.46
N SER A 291 -19.02 29.81 -22.60
CA SER A 291 -18.62 28.39 -22.71
C SER A 291 -17.12 28.18 -22.51
N GLU A 292 -16.29 29.08 -23.03
CA GLU A 292 -14.83 28.99 -22.85
C GLU A 292 -14.43 29.38 -21.43
N MET A 293 -15.16 30.30 -20.79
CA MET A 293 -15.01 30.63 -19.37
C MET A 293 -15.40 29.44 -18.47
N GLU A 294 -16.42 28.67 -18.87
CA GLU A 294 -16.79 27.42 -18.22
C GLU A 294 -15.71 26.34 -18.32
N GLN A 295 -14.93 26.33 -19.40
CA GLN A 295 -13.77 25.45 -19.54
C GLN A 295 -12.57 25.99 -18.75
N LEU A 296 -12.30 27.30 -18.83
CA LEU A 296 -11.19 27.97 -18.17
C LEU A 296 -11.22 27.74 -16.65
N LYS A 297 -12.38 27.74 -16.01
CA LYS A 297 -12.46 27.48 -14.55
C LYS A 297 -11.76 26.17 -14.16
N HIS A 298 -11.78 25.15 -15.02
CA HIS A 298 -11.16 23.86 -14.72
C HIS A 298 -9.64 23.93 -14.68
N SER A 299 -8.99 24.91 -15.33
CA SER A 299 -7.53 25.13 -15.19
C SER A 299 -7.12 25.68 -13.82
N PHE A 300 -8.10 26.20 -13.06
CA PHE A 300 -7.93 26.65 -11.67
C PHE A 300 -8.40 25.60 -10.64
N LEU A 301 -8.89 24.44 -11.10
CA LEU A 301 -9.05 23.27 -10.24
C LEU A 301 -7.69 22.61 -10.03
N TYR A 302 -7.54 21.96 -8.88
CA TYR A 302 -6.37 21.14 -8.60
C TYR A 302 -6.24 20.08 -9.69
N ASP A 303 -5.12 20.10 -10.39
CA ASP A 303 -4.82 19.15 -11.45
C ASP A 303 -4.55 17.78 -10.81
N SER A 304 -5.52 16.87 -10.92
CA SER A 304 -5.36 15.50 -10.42
C SER A 304 -4.21 14.76 -11.11
N SER A 305 -3.78 15.21 -12.31
CA SER A 305 -2.60 14.66 -12.98
C SER A 305 -1.31 14.82 -12.16
N GLN A 306 -1.24 15.82 -11.27
CA GLN A 306 -0.08 15.97 -10.37
C GLN A 306 0.00 14.90 -9.28
N GLU A 307 -1.13 14.32 -8.85
CA GLU A 307 -1.10 13.20 -7.92
C GLU A 307 -0.64 11.91 -8.62
N ASP A 308 -1.07 11.68 -9.86
CA ASP A 308 -0.65 10.55 -10.69
C ASP A 308 0.84 10.63 -11.04
N ASP A 309 1.33 11.82 -11.41
CA ASP A 309 2.76 12.08 -11.65
C ASP A 309 3.59 11.80 -10.39
N ARG A 310 3.06 12.18 -9.22
CA ARG A 310 3.75 12.00 -7.94
C ARG A 310 3.84 10.54 -7.55
N GLN A 311 2.76 9.78 -7.67
CA GLN A 311 2.79 8.34 -7.39
C GLN A 311 3.74 7.61 -8.34
N THR A 312 3.75 7.99 -9.63
CA THR A 312 4.66 7.46 -10.62
C THR A 312 6.13 7.73 -10.26
N GLU A 313 6.46 8.93 -9.78
CA GLU A 313 7.80 9.25 -9.28
C GLU A 313 8.16 8.42 -8.04
N GLN A 314 7.23 8.28 -7.08
CA GLN A 314 7.44 7.47 -5.89
C GLN A 314 7.67 5.99 -6.24
N ASP A 315 6.92 5.43 -7.20
CA ASP A 315 7.11 4.06 -7.70
C ASP A 315 8.48 3.89 -8.38
N SER A 316 8.94 4.90 -9.14
CA SER A 316 10.26 4.90 -9.78
C SER A 316 11.39 4.91 -8.74
N LEU A 317 11.31 5.78 -7.73
CA LEU A 317 12.27 5.87 -6.64
C LEU A 317 12.32 4.57 -5.82
N PHE A 318 11.15 4.02 -5.49
CA PHE A 318 11.03 2.74 -4.81
C PHE A 318 11.70 1.63 -5.60
N ARG A 319 11.36 1.45 -6.88
CA ARG A 319 11.94 0.42 -7.75
C ARG A 319 13.45 0.56 -7.86
N LYS A 320 13.96 1.79 -7.98
CA LYS A 320 15.40 2.05 -7.99
C LYS A 320 16.05 1.56 -6.69
N ARG A 321 15.50 1.94 -5.53
CA ARG A 321 16.02 1.53 -4.21
C ARG A 321 15.94 0.02 -4.00
N LEU A 322 14.80 -0.60 -4.31
CA LEU A 322 14.58 -2.04 -4.24
C LEU A 322 15.65 -2.82 -5.02
N LYS A 323 15.87 -2.46 -6.29
CA LYS A 323 16.84 -3.15 -7.15
C LYS A 323 18.28 -2.92 -6.73
N THR A 324 18.65 -1.66 -6.49
CA THR A 324 20.05 -1.29 -6.22
C THR A 324 20.53 -1.75 -4.84
N ARG A 325 19.62 -1.94 -3.89
CA ARG A 325 19.99 -2.27 -2.50
C ARG A 325 19.46 -3.62 -2.07
N PHE A 326 18.15 -3.81 -2.08
CA PHE A 326 17.54 -5.03 -1.51
C PHE A 326 17.76 -6.27 -2.40
N TYR A 327 17.56 -6.16 -3.72
CA TYR A 327 17.87 -7.27 -4.63
C TYR A 327 19.37 -7.57 -4.68
N ALA A 328 20.20 -6.53 -4.76
CA ALA A 328 21.65 -6.68 -4.70
C ALA A 328 22.11 -7.39 -3.42
N LEU A 329 21.50 -7.05 -2.27
CA LEU A 329 21.80 -7.66 -0.98
C LEU A 329 21.38 -9.13 -0.91
N ALA A 330 20.21 -9.48 -1.46
CA ALA A 330 19.75 -10.87 -1.56
C ALA A 330 20.61 -11.69 -2.52
N ASP A 331 21.10 -11.09 -3.61
CA ASP A 331 21.89 -11.77 -4.64
C ASP A 331 23.40 -11.88 -4.28
N ASP A 332 23.88 -11.11 -3.30
CA ASP A 332 25.28 -11.10 -2.85
C ASP A 332 25.67 -12.42 -2.14
N ARG A 333 26.69 -13.09 -2.68
CA ARG A 333 27.24 -14.34 -2.12
C ARG A 333 27.79 -14.19 -0.70
N ALA A 334 28.21 -12.98 -0.31
CA ALA A 334 28.62 -12.71 1.06
C ALA A 334 27.47 -12.89 2.08
N ASN A 335 26.22 -12.83 1.62
CA ASN A 335 25.02 -13.00 2.46
C ASN A 335 24.42 -14.41 2.31
N ALA A 336 25.26 -15.44 2.25
CA ALA A 336 24.84 -16.84 2.10
C ALA A 336 23.82 -17.29 3.17
N THR A 337 23.97 -16.83 4.41
CA THR A 337 23.01 -17.13 5.49
C THR A 337 21.63 -16.56 5.20
N LEU A 338 21.55 -15.31 4.72
CA LEU A 338 20.28 -14.70 4.32
C LEU A 338 19.64 -15.49 3.18
N GLN A 339 20.40 -15.80 2.11
CA GLN A 339 19.90 -16.61 1.00
C GLN A 339 19.37 -17.96 1.46
N HIS A 340 20.09 -18.62 2.37
CA HIS A 340 19.63 -19.87 2.95
C HIS A 340 18.29 -19.69 3.68
N ARG A 341 18.14 -18.67 4.54
CA ARG A 341 16.86 -18.40 5.23
C ARG A 341 15.72 -18.07 4.27
N LEU A 342 15.98 -17.28 3.23
CA LEU A 342 15.00 -16.96 2.17
C LEU A 342 14.49 -18.22 1.48
N ARG A 343 15.41 -19.14 1.13
CA ARG A 343 15.09 -20.46 0.54
C ARG A 343 14.31 -21.37 1.50
N GLN A 344 14.52 -21.23 2.81
CA GLN A 344 13.77 -21.95 3.85
C GLN A 344 12.38 -21.34 4.13
N GLY A 345 11.94 -20.33 3.37
CA GLY A 345 10.57 -19.79 3.44
C GLY A 345 10.42 -18.49 4.24
N LEU A 346 11.54 -17.87 4.65
CA LEU A 346 11.53 -16.57 5.33
C LEU A 346 10.71 -15.55 4.52
N ARG A 347 9.78 -14.87 5.18
CA ARG A 347 9.05 -13.72 4.66
C ARG A 347 9.86 -12.46 4.88
N LEU A 348 10.43 -11.93 3.80
CA LEU A 348 11.16 -10.67 3.82
C LEU A 348 10.57 -9.74 2.77
N TYR A 349 9.61 -8.94 3.20
CA TYR A 349 8.90 -8.00 2.34
C TYR A 349 9.59 -6.64 2.31
N VAL A 350 9.56 -6.00 1.15
CA VAL A 350 10.00 -4.61 0.95
C VAL A 350 8.86 -3.86 0.27
N LEU A 351 8.19 -2.96 0.98
CA LEU A 351 6.92 -2.34 0.59
C LEU A 351 7.04 -0.81 0.52
N PRO A 352 6.52 -0.15 -0.53
CA PRO A 352 6.44 1.30 -0.57
C PRO A 352 5.28 1.82 0.29
N ASN A 353 5.54 2.81 1.16
CA ASN A 353 4.53 3.36 2.08
C ASN A 353 3.28 3.86 1.35
N HIS A 354 3.43 4.49 0.18
CA HIS A 354 2.32 5.09 -0.55
C HIS A 354 1.39 4.07 -1.23
N ARG A 355 1.77 2.79 -1.33
CA ARG A 355 0.91 1.71 -1.87
C ARG A 355 0.56 0.63 -0.84
N LEU A 356 0.81 0.85 0.46
CA LEU A 356 0.58 -0.17 1.49
C LEU A 356 -0.83 -0.77 1.40
N ALA A 357 -1.87 0.04 1.32
CA ALA A 357 -3.26 -0.44 1.22
C ALA A 357 -3.49 -1.49 0.12
N ASN A 358 -2.76 -1.37 -1.01
CA ASN A 358 -2.90 -2.27 -2.16
C ASN A 358 -2.04 -3.53 -2.02
N LEU A 359 -0.97 -3.45 -1.23
CA LEU A 359 0.05 -4.51 -1.14
C LEU A 359 -0.11 -5.39 0.10
N LEU A 360 -0.74 -4.88 1.17
CA LEU A 360 -0.99 -5.66 2.38
C LEU A 360 -1.74 -6.98 2.14
N PRO A 361 -2.73 -7.10 1.23
CA PRO A 361 -3.37 -8.39 0.96
C PRO A 361 -2.39 -9.49 0.51
N PHE A 362 -1.28 -9.12 -0.13
CA PHE A 362 -0.27 -10.05 -0.63
C PHE A 362 0.85 -10.32 0.38
N SER A 363 1.05 -9.43 1.35
CA SER A 363 2.08 -9.56 2.40
C SER A 363 1.54 -10.13 3.72
N LEU A 364 0.27 -9.87 4.04
CA LEU A 364 -0.47 -10.33 5.22
C LEU A 364 -1.55 -11.33 4.75
N GLN A 365 -1.10 -12.41 4.11
CA GLN A 365 -1.96 -13.30 3.31
C GLN A 365 -3.10 -13.92 4.14
N GLU A 366 -2.84 -14.30 5.39
CA GLU A 366 -3.83 -14.94 6.25
C GLU A 366 -4.89 -13.95 6.76
N GLU A 367 -4.48 -12.73 7.11
CA GLU A 367 -5.36 -11.68 7.61
C GLU A 367 -6.32 -11.15 6.55
N TYR A 368 -5.93 -11.26 5.28
CA TYR A 368 -6.71 -10.82 4.13
C TYR A 368 -7.40 -11.97 3.38
N HIS A 369 -7.37 -13.21 3.89
CA HIS A 369 -7.99 -14.37 3.22
C HIS A 369 -7.49 -14.55 1.79
N PHE A 370 -6.20 -14.29 1.58
CA PHE A 370 -5.55 -14.45 0.28
C PHE A 370 -5.67 -15.88 -0.28
N PRO A 371 -5.60 -16.96 0.51
CA PRO A 371 -5.81 -18.32 0.00
C PRO A 371 -7.16 -18.49 -0.71
N GLU A 372 -8.24 -17.97 -0.12
CA GLU A 372 -9.58 -18.02 -0.68
C GLU A 372 -9.72 -17.12 -1.92
N GLN A 373 -9.10 -15.94 -1.90
CA GLN A 373 -9.05 -15.05 -3.06
C GLN A 373 -8.30 -15.70 -4.22
N LEU A 374 -7.15 -16.31 -3.94
CA LEU A 374 -6.34 -16.99 -4.93
C LEU A 374 -7.09 -18.18 -5.53
N ARG A 375 -7.85 -18.95 -4.74
CA ARG A 375 -8.75 -19.98 -5.27
C ARG A 375 -9.76 -19.40 -6.26
N LYS A 376 -10.41 -18.29 -5.93
CA LYS A 376 -11.37 -17.64 -6.85
C LYS A 376 -10.69 -17.16 -8.12
N ILE A 377 -9.53 -16.51 -8.00
CA ILE A 377 -8.72 -16.06 -9.13
C ILE A 377 -8.37 -17.22 -10.07
N LEU A 378 -7.95 -18.35 -9.50
CA LEU A 378 -7.62 -19.56 -10.26
C LEU A 378 -8.86 -20.18 -10.91
N PHE A 379 -10.00 -20.22 -10.20
CA PHE A 379 -11.28 -20.70 -10.72
C PHE A 379 -11.74 -19.85 -11.91
N ASP A 380 -11.75 -18.53 -11.74
CA ASP A 380 -12.14 -17.58 -12.78
C ASP A 380 -11.21 -17.77 -13.99
N ALA A 381 -9.91 -18.01 -13.76
CA ALA A 381 -8.91 -18.29 -14.80
C ALA A 381 -9.07 -19.64 -15.52
N GLY A 382 -10.12 -20.42 -15.20
CA GLY A 382 -10.47 -21.67 -15.88
C GLY A 382 -10.09 -22.95 -15.13
N LEU A 383 -9.66 -22.88 -13.86
CA LEU A 383 -9.43 -24.07 -13.04
C LEU A 383 -10.74 -24.54 -12.40
N GLU A 384 -11.58 -25.22 -13.18
CA GLU A 384 -12.95 -25.60 -12.80
C GLU A 384 -13.01 -26.65 -11.66
N GLU A 385 -11.96 -27.46 -11.45
CA GLU A 385 -11.93 -28.55 -10.44
C GLU A 385 -11.05 -28.29 -9.20
N LEU A 386 -10.99 -27.06 -8.69
CA LEU A 386 -10.16 -26.74 -7.50
C LEU A 386 -10.49 -27.53 -6.22
N SER A 387 -11.69 -28.13 -6.12
CA SER A 387 -12.08 -28.94 -4.95
C SER A 387 -11.21 -30.19 -4.76
N GLN A 388 -10.60 -30.70 -5.83
CA GLN A 388 -9.68 -31.84 -5.79
C GLN A 388 -8.22 -31.43 -5.51
N TRP A 389 -7.94 -30.12 -5.47
CA TRP A 389 -6.58 -29.60 -5.24
C TRP A 389 -6.34 -29.35 -3.76
N ALA A 390 -5.31 -30.01 -3.22
CA ALA A 390 -4.86 -29.76 -1.86
C ALA A 390 -4.09 -28.44 -1.80
N TYR A 391 -4.54 -27.50 -0.97
CA TYR A 391 -3.85 -26.25 -0.72
C TYR A 391 -2.90 -26.36 0.49
N THR A 392 -1.71 -25.78 0.38
CA THR A 392 -0.75 -25.63 1.48
C THR A 392 -0.14 -24.24 1.44
N GLY A 393 -0.24 -23.49 2.55
CA GLY A 393 0.28 -22.12 2.64
C GLY A 393 1.81 -22.02 2.56
N LEU A 394 2.52 -22.95 3.19
CA LEU A 394 3.97 -23.15 3.02
C LEU A 394 4.24 -24.65 2.93
N GLY A 395 4.72 -25.11 1.78
CA GLY A 395 4.99 -26.53 1.53
C GLY A 395 6.35 -26.76 0.88
N SER A 396 6.78 -28.02 0.86
CA SER A 396 8.05 -28.42 0.23
C SER A 396 7.83 -29.34 -0.95
N ILE A 397 8.58 -29.10 -2.02
CA ILE A 397 8.72 -29.99 -3.18
C ILE A 397 10.03 -30.75 -3.02
N SER A 398 9.97 -32.08 -3.01
CA SER A 398 11.14 -32.94 -2.87
C SER A 398 11.71 -33.30 -4.23
N ASP A 399 13.03 -33.23 -4.34
CA ASP A 399 13.78 -33.50 -5.58
C ASP A 399 14.81 -34.61 -5.34
N GLY A 400 14.33 -35.73 -4.79
CA GLY A 400 15.17 -36.85 -4.37
C GLY A 400 15.61 -36.79 -2.89
N PRO A 401 16.56 -37.65 -2.48
CA PRO A 401 16.99 -37.75 -1.09
C PRO A 401 17.67 -36.47 -0.64
N GLY A 402 17.14 -35.81 0.39
CA GLY A 402 17.76 -34.64 1.03
C GLY A 402 17.61 -33.30 0.31
N LYS A 403 17.11 -33.26 -0.94
CA LYS A 403 16.83 -32.00 -1.66
C LYS A 403 15.36 -31.63 -1.54
N LYS A 404 15.09 -30.49 -0.91
CA LYS A 404 13.74 -29.94 -0.73
C LYS A 404 13.73 -28.45 -1.08
N TYR A 405 12.71 -28.04 -1.83
CA TYR A 405 12.46 -26.65 -2.18
C TYR A 405 11.17 -26.20 -1.50
N LEU A 406 11.24 -25.16 -0.69
CA LEU A 406 10.05 -24.62 -0.05
C LEU A 406 9.41 -23.56 -0.96
N PHE A 407 8.08 -23.48 -0.92
CA PHE A 407 7.30 -22.47 -1.61
C PHE A 407 6.04 -22.10 -0.84
N ARG A 408 5.54 -20.90 -1.09
CA ARG A 408 4.24 -20.43 -0.60
C ARG A 408 3.12 -20.71 -1.59
N ASN A 409 1.90 -20.81 -1.05
CA ASN A 409 0.65 -20.95 -1.81
C ASN A 409 0.71 -22.07 -2.85
N ILE A 410 0.88 -23.29 -2.38
CA ILE A 410 0.98 -24.47 -3.23
C ILE A 410 -0.41 -25.10 -3.35
N PHE A 411 -0.90 -25.23 -4.58
CA PHE A 411 -2.00 -26.13 -4.92
C PHE A 411 -1.41 -27.37 -5.57
N ARG A 412 -1.82 -28.54 -5.11
CA ARG A 412 -1.38 -29.83 -5.65
C ARG A 412 -2.57 -30.66 -6.12
N SER A 413 -2.51 -31.18 -7.33
CA SER A 413 -3.49 -32.13 -7.87
C SER A 413 -3.14 -33.58 -7.49
N GLY A 414 -4.09 -34.50 -7.68
CA GLY A 414 -3.87 -35.94 -7.55
C GLY A 414 -2.83 -36.49 -8.53
N GLU A 415 -2.62 -35.82 -9.67
CA GLU A 415 -1.71 -36.21 -10.76
C GLU A 415 -0.29 -35.63 -10.61
N ASP A 416 0.06 -35.15 -9.42
CA ASP A 416 1.35 -34.54 -9.10
C ASP A 416 1.65 -33.22 -9.84
N ILE A 417 0.63 -32.57 -10.41
CA ILE A 417 0.71 -31.21 -10.95
C ILE A 417 0.66 -30.22 -9.79
N ARG A 418 1.46 -29.17 -9.88
CA ARG A 418 1.55 -28.14 -8.83
C ARG A 418 1.37 -26.75 -9.41
N ILE A 419 0.51 -25.94 -8.78
CA ILE A 419 0.44 -24.51 -9.01
C ILE A 419 1.05 -23.83 -7.78
N ILE A 420 2.00 -22.93 -8.00
CA ILE A 420 2.75 -22.26 -6.95
C ILE A 420 2.64 -20.76 -7.15
N ALA A 421 2.08 -20.06 -6.16
CA ALA A 421 1.97 -18.60 -6.20
C ALA A 421 2.99 -17.92 -5.28
N GLU A 422 3.93 -17.20 -5.88
CA GLU A 422 5.03 -16.52 -5.18
C GLU A 422 5.09 -15.04 -5.55
N ASP A 423 5.34 -14.19 -4.56
CA ASP A 423 5.62 -12.77 -4.79
C ASP A 423 7.09 -12.60 -5.16
N ILE A 424 7.37 -12.16 -6.38
CA ILE A 424 8.75 -11.98 -6.86
C ILE A 424 9.17 -10.52 -6.89
N SER A 425 8.24 -9.61 -6.61
CA SER A 425 8.46 -8.17 -6.65
C SER A 425 8.77 -7.59 -5.28
N HIS A 426 8.01 -8.01 -4.27
CA HIS A 426 8.08 -7.39 -2.94
C HIS A 426 8.53 -8.37 -1.86
N ASP A 427 8.38 -9.70 -2.06
CA ASP A 427 9.01 -10.70 -1.20
C ASP A 427 10.37 -11.11 -1.78
N LEU A 428 11.46 -10.74 -1.08
CA LEU A 428 12.80 -11.18 -1.47
C LEU A 428 12.92 -12.71 -1.38
N GLY A 429 12.15 -13.33 -0.49
CA GLY A 429 12.09 -14.77 -0.31
C GLY A 429 11.48 -15.46 -1.52
N GLY A 430 10.30 -15.04 -1.97
CA GLY A 430 9.62 -15.60 -3.13
C GLY A 430 10.46 -15.51 -4.39
N ARG A 431 11.08 -14.35 -4.63
CA ARG A 431 12.04 -14.18 -5.74
C ARG A 431 13.20 -15.18 -5.67
N GLU A 432 13.82 -15.34 -4.50
CA GLU A 432 14.96 -16.24 -4.32
C GLU A 432 14.55 -17.72 -4.42
N ARG A 433 13.42 -18.13 -3.85
CA ARG A 433 12.89 -19.51 -3.91
C ARG A 433 12.65 -19.95 -5.35
N VAL A 434 11.99 -19.12 -6.15
CA VAL A 434 11.73 -19.41 -7.57
C VAL A 434 13.05 -19.50 -8.35
N ARG A 435 13.96 -18.53 -8.20
CA ARG A 435 15.26 -18.56 -8.88
C ARG A 435 16.09 -19.78 -8.50
N TYR A 436 16.14 -20.12 -7.21
CA TYR A 436 16.91 -21.25 -6.70
C TYR A 436 16.38 -22.57 -7.23
N TYR A 437 15.06 -22.76 -7.28
CA TYR A 437 14.45 -23.95 -7.87
C TYR A 437 14.79 -24.06 -9.36
N LEU A 438 14.48 -23.03 -10.16
CA LEU A 438 14.76 -23.02 -11.60
C LEU A 438 16.26 -23.28 -11.88
N GLY A 439 17.14 -22.82 -10.99
CA GLY A 439 18.60 -22.94 -11.09
C GLY A 439 19.21 -24.22 -10.55
N SER A 440 18.50 -25.00 -9.73
CA SER A 440 19.13 -26.10 -8.97
C SER A 440 18.38 -27.43 -8.99
N HIS A 441 17.10 -27.46 -9.34
CA HIS A 441 16.36 -28.72 -9.40
C HIS A 441 16.87 -29.63 -10.53
N GLU A 442 16.77 -30.93 -10.32
CA GLU A 442 17.26 -32.00 -11.20
C GLU A 442 16.12 -32.85 -11.78
N ARG A 443 15.00 -33.02 -11.05
CA ARG A 443 13.83 -33.74 -11.57
C ARG A 443 12.81 -32.78 -12.16
N ALA A 444 12.47 -32.99 -13.42
CA ALA A 444 11.40 -32.27 -14.08
C ALA A 444 10.05 -32.59 -13.41
N GLY A 445 9.49 -31.63 -12.68
CA GLY A 445 8.12 -31.66 -12.16
C GLY A 445 7.18 -30.83 -13.03
N HIS A 446 5.88 -31.16 -13.03
CA HIS A 446 4.85 -30.35 -13.68
C HIS A 446 4.47 -29.19 -12.75
N ILE A 447 5.03 -28.01 -13.01
CA ILE A 447 4.82 -26.83 -12.17
C ILE A 447 4.34 -25.65 -13.01
N LEU A 448 3.25 -25.04 -12.58
CA LEU A 448 2.84 -23.71 -13.00
C LEU A 448 3.19 -22.71 -11.89
N PHE A 449 4.12 -21.80 -12.17
CA PHE A 449 4.37 -20.66 -11.32
C PHE A 449 3.41 -19.53 -11.68
N LEU A 450 2.59 -19.09 -10.72
CA LEU A 450 1.84 -17.83 -10.78
C LEU A 450 2.59 -16.76 -10.00
N LEU A 451 3.36 -15.94 -10.69
CA LEU A 451 4.26 -14.97 -10.07
C LEU A 451 3.55 -13.62 -9.87
N LEU A 452 3.44 -13.19 -8.61
CA LEU A 452 2.83 -11.91 -8.26
C LEU A 452 3.83 -10.79 -8.52
N VAL A 453 3.42 -9.81 -9.32
CA VAL A 453 4.29 -8.73 -9.81
C VAL A 453 3.72 -7.35 -9.55
N SER A 454 4.61 -6.35 -9.52
CA SER A 454 4.23 -4.94 -9.40
C SER A 454 3.78 -4.30 -10.72
N SER A 455 4.18 -4.89 -11.85
CA SER A 455 3.84 -4.46 -13.21
C SER A 455 4.42 -5.45 -14.23
N ARG A 456 3.93 -5.37 -15.47
CA ARG A 456 4.53 -6.06 -16.63
C ARG A 456 6.01 -5.79 -16.85
N LYS A 457 6.50 -4.60 -16.48
CA LYS A 457 7.94 -4.28 -16.56
C LYS A 457 8.75 -5.19 -15.62
N ASP A 458 8.23 -5.41 -14.41
CA ASP A 458 8.85 -6.26 -13.41
C ASP A 458 8.85 -7.74 -13.84
N ALA A 459 7.73 -8.19 -14.42
CA ALA A 459 7.64 -9.50 -15.06
C ALA A 459 8.70 -9.65 -16.18
N GLY A 460 8.83 -8.66 -17.05
CA GLY A 460 9.83 -8.61 -18.12
C GLY A 460 11.27 -8.68 -17.60
N ASP A 461 11.59 -7.91 -16.56
CA ASP A 461 12.90 -7.88 -15.92
C ASP A 461 13.24 -9.25 -15.29
N PHE A 462 12.28 -9.87 -14.60
CA PHE A 462 12.45 -11.22 -14.05
C PHE A 462 12.70 -12.25 -15.15
N LEU A 463 11.91 -12.18 -16.24
CA LEU A 463 12.07 -13.09 -17.36
C LEU A 463 13.44 -12.96 -18.04
N GLU A 464 13.97 -11.75 -18.18
CA GLU A 464 15.30 -11.57 -18.76
C GLU A 464 16.38 -12.08 -17.82
N SER A 465 16.29 -11.75 -16.52
CA SER A 465 17.28 -12.16 -15.51
C SER A 465 17.36 -13.68 -15.31
N THR A 466 16.30 -14.43 -15.66
CA THR A 466 16.22 -15.89 -15.51
C THR A 466 16.28 -16.62 -16.85
N ARG A 467 16.51 -15.93 -17.97
CA ARG A 467 16.45 -16.50 -19.33
C ARG A 467 17.31 -17.74 -19.51
N GLN A 468 18.59 -17.67 -19.14
CA GLN A 468 19.52 -18.80 -19.25
C GLN A 468 19.12 -19.97 -18.35
N ILE A 469 18.64 -19.67 -17.14
CA ILE A 469 18.22 -20.67 -16.17
C ILE A 469 16.97 -21.41 -16.67
N ARG A 470 15.97 -20.69 -17.20
CA ARG A 470 14.75 -21.29 -17.74
C ARG A 470 15.00 -22.16 -18.98
N ALA A 471 16.06 -21.90 -19.74
CA ALA A 471 16.42 -22.70 -20.92
C ALA A 471 16.97 -24.10 -20.58
N ARG A 472 17.25 -24.39 -19.30
CA ARG A 472 17.67 -25.71 -18.82
C ARG A 472 16.64 -26.79 -19.17
N LYS A 473 17.11 -28.00 -19.49
CA LYS A 473 16.23 -29.13 -19.88
C LYS A 473 15.28 -29.53 -18.75
N GLU A 474 15.70 -29.38 -17.50
CA GLU A 474 14.88 -29.73 -16.33
C GLU A 474 13.64 -28.82 -16.21
N ASN A 475 13.74 -27.57 -16.68
CA ASN A 475 12.65 -26.59 -16.66
C ASN A 475 11.61 -26.76 -17.79
N ARG A 476 11.71 -27.80 -18.63
CA ARG A 476 10.81 -27.99 -19.77
C ARG A 476 9.33 -28.10 -19.40
N ARG A 477 9.02 -28.59 -18.20
CA ARG A 477 7.66 -28.77 -17.66
C ARG A 477 7.27 -27.69 -16.65
N VAL A 478 8.03 -26.59 -16.63
CA VAL A 478 7.78 -25.44 -15.78
C VAL A 478 7.20 -24.30 -16.61
N SER A 479 5.94 -23.97 -16.33
CA SER A 479 5.24 -22.84 -16.93
C SER A 479 5.23 -21.63 -15.99
N VAL A 480 5.22 -20.42 -16.54
CA VAL A 480 5.25 -19.17 -15.75
C VAL A 480 4.17 -18.22 -16.25
N CYS A 481 3.23 -17.91 -15.37
CA CYS A 481 2.24 -16.85 -15.51
C CYS A 481 2.52 -15.74 -14.49
N PHE A 482 1.96 -14.56 -14.74
CA PHE A 482 2.13 -13.37 -13.93
C PHE A 482 0.79 -12.80 -13.54
N MET A 483 0.72 -12.23 -12.33
CA MET A 483 -0.44 -11.48 -11.85
C MET A 483 -0.03 -10.11 -11.33
N ASP A 484 -0.60 -9.04 -11.88
CA ASP A 484 -0.35 -7.67 -11.42
C ASP A 484 -1.06 -7.40 -10.08
N LYS A 485 -0.33 -6.78 -9.15
CA LYS A 485 -0.83 -6.34 -7.84
C LYS A 485 -1.29 -4.88 -7.90
N ASP A 486 -2.48 -4.65 -8.43
CA ASP A 486 -3.06 -3.29 -8.57
C ASP A 486 -4.29 -3.02 -7.68
N ALA A 487 -4.51 -1.71 -7.46
CA ALA A 487 -5.36 -1.09 -6.44
C ALA A 487 -6.88 -1.32 -6.59
N GLU A 488 -7.34 -1.82 -7.74
CA GLU A 488 -8.75 -1.89 -8.10
C GLU A 488 -9.18 -3.31 -8.47
N GLN A 489 -8.72 -4.33 -7.74
CA GLN A 489 -9.37 -5.64 -7.86
C GLN A 489 -10.63 -5.64 -6.97
N PRO A 490 -11.86 -5.59 -7.55
CA PRO A 490 -13.07 -5.92 -6.80
C PRO A 490 -12.94 -7.34 -6.23
N PRO A 491 -13.76 -7.73 -5.23
CA PRO A 491 -13.73 -9.07 -4.61
C PRO A 491 -14.00 -10.25 -5.57
N CYS A 492 -14.19 -9.99 -6.87
CA CYS A 492 -14.20 -10.94 -7.98
C CYS A 492 -13.46 -10.30 -9.16
N PRO A 493 -12.16 -10.58 -9.37
CA PRO A 493 -11.49 -10.19 -10.59
C PRO A 493 -11.98 -11.11 -11.72
N GLY A 494 -12.70 -10.57 -12.69
CA GLY A 494 -12.69 -11.20 -14.02
C GLY A 494 -11.23 -11.39 -14.46
N ASN A 495 -10.95 -12.38 -15.30
CA ASN A 495 -9.64 -12.86 -15.77
C ASN A 495 -8.60 -11.85 -16.31
N HIS A 496 -8.88 -10.57 -16.21
CA HIS A 496 -8.06 -9.45 -16.64
C HIS A 496 -6.72 -9.30 -15.90
N GLY A 497 -6.44 -10.11 -14.87
CA GLY A 497 -5.23 -9.99 -14.04
C GLY A 497 -4.08 -10.95 -14.35
N ILE A 498 -4.33 -12.11 -14.97
CA ILE A 498 -3.30 -13.14 -15.22
C ILE A 498 -2.87 -13.15 -16.68
N TYR A 499 -1.56 -13.14 -16.91
CA TYR A 499 -0.97 -13.11 -18.24
C TYR A 499 0.34 -13.89 -18.33
N PHE A 500 0.74 -14.25 -19.55
CA PHE A 500 2.04 -14.84 -19.84
C PHE A 500 2.71 -14.12 -21.03
N ARG A 501 4.03 -14.28 -21.16
CA ARG A 501 4.79 -13.72 -22.28
C ARG A 501 5.07 -14.81 -23.31
N LYS A 502 4.58 -14.61 -24.53
CA LYS A 502 4.88 -15.46 -25.69
C LYS A 502 5.89 -14.76 -26.58
N GLU A 503 7.01 -15.43 -26.87
CA GLU A 503 7.96 -14.96 -27.87
C GLU A 503 7.46 -15.35 -29.27
N THR A 504 7.47 -14.39 -30.19
CA THR A 504 7.09 -14.59 -31.60
C THR A 504 8.18 -14.05 -32.52
N SER A 505 8.11 -14.40 -33.82
CA SER A 505 9.02 -13.86 -34.83
C SER A 505 8.97 -12.33 -34.97
N ALA A 506 7.86 -11.70 -34.55
CA ALA A 506 7.66 -10.25 -34.58
C ALA A 506 8.00 -9.54 -33.24
N GLY A 507 8.51 -10.28 -32.26
CA GLY A 507 8.80 -9.79 -30.90
C GLY A 507 7.96 -10.48 -29.83
N SER A 508 7.93 -9.90 -28.62
CA SER A 508 7.26 -10.51 -27.47
C SER A 508 5.84 -9.97 -27.29
N LEU A 509 4.88 -10.89 -27.12
CA LEU A 509 3.48 -10.57 -26.87
C LEU A 509 3.09 -10.97 -25.44
N TRP A 510 2.35 -10.09 -24.75
CA TRP A 510 1.72 -10.39 -23.48
C TRP A 510 0.29 -10.84 -23.73
N LEU A 511 0.00 -12.10 -23.44
CA LEU A 511 -1.30 -12.72 -23.71
C LEU A 511 -2.03 -12.98 -22.39
N PRO A 512 -3.36 -12.77 -22.33
CA PRO A 512 -4.15 -13.19 -21.18
C PRO A 512 -4.06 -14.71 -21.03
N ALA A 513 -4.02 -15.21 -19.80
CA ALA A 513 -3.99 -16.64 -19.55
C ALA A 513 -5.32 -17.35 -19.89
N LEU A 514 -6.35 -16.60 -20.34
CA LEU A 514 -7.67 -17.11 -20.73
C LEU A 514 -7.66 -17.88 -22.07
N LEU A 515 -6.57 -17.79 -22.84
CA LEU A 515 -6.34 -18.70 -23.94
C LEU A 515 -5.53 -19.89 -23.42
N GLU A 516 -6.21 -21.02 -23.26
CA GLU A 516 -5.64 -22.37 -23.19
C GLU A 516 -5.20 -22.92 -21.80
N TYR A 517 -6.15 -23.05 -20.87
CA TYR A 517 -6.12 -24.19 -19.94
C TYR A 517 -5.98 -25.51 -20.73
N ASP A 518 -6.62 -25.62 -21.89
CA ASP A 518 -6.47 -26.75 -22.83
C ASP A 518 -5.06 -26.92 -23.41
N ALA A 519 -4.19 -25.91 -23.51
CA ALA A 519 -2.80 -26.10 -24.00
C ALA A 519 -1.88 -26.54 -22.87
N PHE A 520 -2.05 -25.96 -21.69
CA PHE A 520 -1.34 -26.41 -20.49
C PHE A 520 -1.77 -27.83 -20.07
N LEU A 521 -3.07 -28.15 -20.16
CA LEU A 521 -3.60 -29.51 -19.98
C LEU A 521 -3.37 -30.44 -21.18
N SER A 522 -3.37 -29.99 -22.43
CA SER A 522 -3.08 -30.89 -23.56
C SER A 522 -1.63 -31.36 -23.57
N GLU A 523 -0.70 -30.59 -22.99
CA GLU A 523 0.65 -31.07 -22.66
C GLU A 523 0.66 -32.10 -21.52
N LEU A 524 -0.34 -32.07 -20.62
CA LEU A 524 -0.55 -33.08 -19.57
C LEU A 524 -1.19 -34.37 -20.14
N ASN A 525 -2.06 -34.25 -21.15
CA ASN A 525 -2.74 -35.37 -21.83
C ASN A 525 -1.88 -36.13 -22.86
N LEU A 526 -0.57 -35.89 -22.93
CA LEU A 526 0.33 -36.62 -23.84
C LEU A 526 0.89 -37.92 -23.25
N SER A 527 0.87 -38.11 -21.92
CA SER A 527 1.28 -39.39 -21.31
C SER A 527 0.28 -40.53 -21.49
N GLU A 528 -0.95 -40.23 -21.93
CA GLU A 528 -2.00 -41.23 -22.16
C GLU A 528 -2.15 -41.64 -23.64
N ARG A 529 -1.35 -41.08 -24.55
CA ARG A 529 -1.22 -41.64 -25.91
C ARG A 529 -0.15 -42.72 -25.96
N ARG A 530 -0.38 -43.83 -25.25
CA ARG A 530 0.14 -45.14 -25.65
C ARG A 530 -0.91 -45.78 -26.55
N ILE A 531 -0.55 -45.90 -27.84
CA ILE A 531 -1.13 -46.67 -28.96
C ILE A 531 -2.58 -47.13 -28.77
#